data_AF-A0A2E5DB45-F1
#
_entry.id   AF-A0A2E5DB45-F1
#
_cell.length_a   1.000
_cell.length_b   1.000
_cell.length_c   1.000
_cell.angle_alpha   90.00
_cell.angle_beta   90.00
_cell.angle_gamma   90.00
#
_symmetry.space_group_name_H-M   'P 1'
#
loop_
_entity.id
_entity.type
_entity.pdbx_description
1 polymer ?
#
loop_
_entity_poly.entity_id
_entity_poly.type
_entity_poly.pdbx_seq_one_letter_code
_entity_poly.pdbx_strand_id
1 'polypeptide(L)'
;MFDIAFPELVLVCAVALVVLGPDRLPTAIRTLGLWFGRLRRSYYSVKTEIEQEVGMDDIRRQLHDEQIKEEINRLQQDVKTEMDGVTDSIDPIARQLAADTTTDDKEGATAGG
;
A
#
# COMPACT_ATOMS: atom_id res chain seq x y z
N MET A 1 6.57 -14.38 -14.81
CA MET A 1 6.77 -15.03 -16.11
C MET A 1 6.71 -13.99 -17.24
N PHE A 2 7.69 -13.09 -17.29
CA PHE A 2 7.97 -12.20 -18.44
C PHE A 2 9.38 -11.64 -18.23
N ASP A 3 10.38 -12.52 -18.30
CA ASP A 3 11.79 -12.14 -18.30
C ASP A 3 12.19 -11.78 -19.73
N ILE A 4 11.74 -10.62 -20.20
CA ILE A 4 12.18 -10.07 -21.49
C ILE A 4 13.56 -9.46 -21.25
N ALA A 5 14.61 -10.22 -21.56
CA ALA A 5 15.95 -9.68 -21.60
C ALA A 5 16.21 -9.00 -22.94
N PHE A 6 17.35 -8.30 -23.01
CA PHE A 6 17.78 -7.59 -24.21
C PHE A 6 17.77 -8.46 -25.50
N PRO A 7 18.24 -9.72 -25.51
CA PRO A 7 18.27 -10.51 -26.74
C PRO A 7 16.87 -10.88 -27.25
N GLU A 8 15.90 -11.12 -26.39
CA GLU A 8 14.51 -11.41 -26.78
C GLU A 8 13.87 -10.19 -27.46
N LEU A 9 14.14 -8.98 -26.94
CA LEU A 9 13.65 -7.75 -27.57
C LEU A 9 14.25 -7.57 -28.97
N VAL A 10 15.55 -7.81 -29.14
CA VAL A 10 16.21 -7.74 -30.45
C VAL A 10 15.64 -8.78 -31.42
N LEU A 11 15.38 -10.02 -30.94
CA LEU A 11 14.77 -11.07 -31.76
C LEU A 11 13.38 -10.66 -32.24
N VAL A 12 12.53 -10.13 -31.36
CA VAL A 12 11.19 -9.64 -31.72
C VAL A 12 11.27 -8.48 -32.71
N CYS A 13 12.20 -7.52 -32.51
CA CYS A 13 12.43 -6.44 -33.46
C CYS A 13 12.87 -6.98 -34.84
N ALA A 14 13.78 -7.95 -34.88
CA ALA A 14 14.23 -8.56 -36.13
C ALA A 14 13.07 -9.25 -36.87
N VAL A 15 12.23 -10.04 -36.17
CA VAL A 15 11.04 -10.66 -36.75
C VAL A 15 10.06 -9.61 -37.26
N ALA A 16 9.81 -8.56 -36.48
CA ALA A 16 8.94 -7.46 -36.88
C ALA A 16 9.45 -6.76 -38.16
N LEU A 17 10.76 -6.56 -38.29
CA LEU A 17 11.38 -6.00 -39.50
C LEU A 17 11.22 -6.92 -40.71
N VAL A 18 11.28 -8.24 -40.54
CA VAL A 18 11.09 -9.19 -41.65
C VAL A 18 9.62 -9.26 -42.09
N VAL A 19 8.69 -9.34 -41.14
CA VAL A 19 7.25 -9.49 -41.43
C VAL A 19 6.66 -8.19 -41.98
N LEU A 20 6.95 -7.07 -41.33
CA LEU A 20 6.36 -5.78 -41.66
C LEU A 20 7.23 -5.01 -42.66
N GLY A 21 8.55 -5.20 -42.63
CA GLY A 21 9.53 -4.42 -43.39
C GLY A 21 10.11 -3.25 -42.57
N PRO A 22 11.39 -2.90 -42.78
CA PRO A 22 12.05 -1.80 -42.07
C PRO A 22 11.41 -0.44 -42.32
N ASP A 23 10.84 -0.21 -43.49
CA ASP A 23 10.19 1.07 -43.84
C ASP A 23 8.79 1.21 -43.22
N ARG A 24 8.12 0.09 -42.94
CA ARG A 24 6.72 0.08 -42.46
C ARG A 24 6.60 0.00 -40.95
N LEU A 25 7.57 -0.60 -40.25
CA LEU A 25 7.67 -0.60 -38.79
C LEU A 25 7.60 0.81 -38.16
N PRO A 26 8.42 1.80 -38.58
CA PRO A 26 8.36 3.15 -38.00
C PRO A 26 7.01 3.83 -38.28
N THR A 27 6.41 3.54 -39.43
CA THR A 27 5.08 4.05 -39.78
C THR A 27 4.01 3.44 -38.87
N ALA A 28 4.07 2.14 -38.58
CA ALA A 28 3.14 1.48 -37.66
C ALA A 28 3.26 2.02 -36.22
N ILE A 29 4.50 2.19 -35.71
CA ILE A 29 4.71 2.80 -34.39
C ILE A 29 4.16 4.22 -34.34
N ARG A 30 4.38 5.03 -35.39
CA ARG A 30 3.81 6.39 -35.47
C ARG A 30 2.28 6.36 -35.41
N THR A 31 1.63 5.49 -36.19
CA THR A 31 0.17 5.36 -36.20
C THR A 31 -0.35 4.90 -34.83
N LEU A 32 0.22 3.84 -34.26
CA LEU A 32 -0.15 3.34 -32.94
C LEU A 32 0.09 4.40 -31.85
N GLY A 33 1.20 5.14 -31.94
CA GLY A 33 1.54 6.21 -31.02
C GLY A 33 0.56 7.39 -31.10
N LEU A 34 0.10 7.76 -32.29
CA LEU A 34 -0.94 8.78 -32.47
C LEU A 34 -2.28 8.32 -31.89
N TRP A 35 -2.65 7.06 -32.08
CA TRP A 35 -3.88 6.47 -31.52
C TRP A 35 -3.82 6.41 -30.00
N PHE A 36 -2.70 5.94 -29.44
CA PHE A 36 -2.47 5.90 -28.00
C PHE A 36 -2.37 7.30 -27.41
N GLY A 37 -1.76 8.26 -28.11
CA GLY A 37 -1.68 9.67 -27.71
C GLY A 37 -3.06 10.33 -27.68
N ARG A 38 -3.91 10.05 -28.67
CA ARG A 38 -5.30 10.51 -28.69
C ARG A 38 -6.12 9.88 -27.56
N LEU A 39 -5.99 8.58 -27.35
CA LEU A 39 -6.64 7.86 -26.26
C LEU A 39 -6.21 8.41 -24.90
N ARG A 40 -4.91 8.60 -24.70
CA ARG A 40 -4.33 9.26 -23.52
C ARG A 40 -4.95 10.64 -23.32
N ARG A 41 -4.99 11.49 -24.36
CA ARG A 41 -5.61 12.82 -24.32
C ARG A 41 -7.09 12.75 -23.92
N SER A 42 -7.86 11.80 -24.45
CA SER A 42 -9.25 11.59 -24.08
C SER A 42 -9.41 11.22 -22.59
N TYR A 43 -8.54 10.38 -22.03
CA TYR A 43 -8.55 10.11 -20.58
C TYR A 43 -8.21 11.36 -19.74
N TYR A 44 -7.27 12.21 -20.20
CA TYR A 44 -6.96 13.46 -19.51
C TYR A 44 -8.11 14.48 -19.63
N SER A 45 -8.74 14.61 -20.79
CA SER A 45 -9.90 15.48 -21.00
C SER A 45 -11.08 15.03 -20.16
N VAL A 46 -11.37 13.72 -20.12
CA VAL A 46 -12.40 13.15 -19.23
C VAL A 46 -12.04 13.44 -17.78
N LYS A 47 -10.78 13.33 -17.35
CA LYS A 47 -10.38 13.72 -15.99
C LYS A 47 -10.62 15.20 -15.71
N THR A 48 -10.21 16.10 -16.61
CA THR A 48 -10.36 17.55 -16.45
C THR A 48 -11.81 18.03 -16.52
N GLU A 49 -12.66 17.35 -17.29
CA GLU A 49 -14.10 17.62 -17.42
C GLU A 49 -14.89 16.99 -16.25
N ILE A 50 -14.49 15.81 -15.77
CA ILE A 50 -14.96 15.22 -14.50
C ILE A 50 -14.62 16.15 -13.34
N GLU A 51 -13.44 16.75 -13.31
CA GLU A 51 -12.99 17.62 -12.21
C GLU A 51 -13.74 18.97 -12.17
N GLN A 52 -14.34 19.40 -13.29
CA GLN A 52 -15.03 20.69 -13.40
C GLN A 52 -16.57 20.57 -13.29
N GLU A 53 -17.17 19.39 -13.52
CA GLU A 53 -18.64 19.23 -13.46
C GLU A 53 -19.12 18.06 -12.57
N VAL A 54 -18.26 17.10 -12.23
CA VAL A 54 -18.57 16.03 -11.28
C VAL A 54 -17.74 16.26 -10.02
N GLY A 55 -18.37 16.93 -9.07
CA GLY A 55 -17.83 17.24 -7.75
C GLY A 55 -16.92 16.14 -7.20
N MET A 56 -15.67 16.52 -6.99
CA MET A 56 -14.69 15.77 -6.20
C MET A 56 -15.07 15.75 -4.70
N ASP A 57 -16.36 15.62 -4.39
CA ASP A 57 -16.87 15.46 -3.02
C ASP A 57 -17.24 14.00 -2.73
N ASP A 58 -17.56 13.17 -3.73
CA ASP A 58 -17.94 11.76 -3.47
C ASP A 58 -16.76 10.77 -3.53
N ILE A 59 -15.74 11.01 -4.38
CA ILE A 59 -14.55 10.13 -4.42
C ILE A 59 -13.50 10.54 -3.40
N ARG A 60 -13.42 11.82 -3.01
CA ARG A 60 -12.58 12.22 -1.85
C ARG A 60 -13.14 11.69 -0.53
N ARG A 61 -14.46 11.59 -0.38
CA ARG A 61 -15.06 11.04 0.86
C ARG A 61 -14.89 9.54 1.03
N GLN A 62 -14.71 8.80 -0.06
CA GLN A 62 -14.43 7.36 0.02
C GLN A 62 -12.93 7.03 0.05
N LEU A 63 -12.06 8.00 -0.26
CA LEU A 63 -10.60 7.80 -0.32
C LEU A 63 -9.79 8.73 0.60
N HIS A 64 -10.41 9.52 1.48
CA HIS A 64 -9.73 10.22 2.57
C HIS A 64 -10.22 9.73 3.94
N ASP A 65 -9.55 8.68 4.42
CA ASP A 65 -8.56 8.77 5.51
C ASP A 65 -8.94 9.24 6.92
N GLU A 66 -10.22 9.26 7.31
CA GLU A 66 -10.57 9.36 8.75
C GLU A 66 -11.26 8.11 9.29
N GLN A 67 -12.33 7.64 8.65
CA GLN A 67 -13.16 6.57 9.24
C GLN A 67 -12.47 5.20 9.26
N ILE A 68 -11.75 4.83 8.18
CA ILE A 68 -11.02 3.55 8.11
C ILE A 68 -9.82 3.58 9.06
N LYS A 69 -9.16 4.73 9.23
CA LYS A 69 -8.01 4.87 10.13
C LYS A 69 -8.44 4.82 11.59
N GLU A 70 -9.58 5.41 11.92
CA GLU A 70 -10.18 5.30 13.26
C GLU A 70 -10.66 3.89 13.56
N GLU A 71 -11.29 3.20 12.60
CA GLU A 71 -11.75 1.82 12.77
C GLU A 71 -10.57 0.86 12.96
N ILE A 72 -9.49 1.01 12.18
CA ILE A 72 -8.25 0.25 12.37
C ILE A 72 -7.59 0.56 13.73
N ASN A 73 -7.59 1.83 14.18
CA ASN A 73 -7.05 2.19 15.50
C ASN A 73 -7.88 1.58 16.64
N ARG A 74 -9.21 1.58 16.53
CA ARG A 74 -10.09 0.97 17.53
C ARG A 74 -9.91 -0.54 17.60
N LEU A 75 -9.87 -1.20 16.44
CA LEU A 75 -9.59 -2.63 16.36
C LEU A 75 -8.22 -2.96 16.99
N GLN A 76 -7.20 -2.13 16.74
CA GLN A 76 -5.88 -2.30 17.36
C GLN A 76 -5.92 -2.09 18.89
N GLN A 77 -6.71 -1.13 19.38
CA GLN A 77 -6.87 -0.86 20.81
C GLN A 77 -7.64 -1.97 21.52
N ASP A 78 -8.70 -2.49 20.92
CA ASP A 78 -9.51 -3.59 21.46
C ASP A 78 -8.65 -4.85 21.57
N VAL A 79 -7.94 -5.22 20.49
CA VAL A 79 -7.01 -6.36 20.49
C VAL A 79 -5.90 -6.18 21.53
N LYS A 80 -5.33 -4.96 21.66
CA LYS A 80 -4.32 -4.68 22.67
C LYS A 80 -4.88 -4.82 24.09
N THR A 81 -6.07 -4.31 24.35
CA THR A 81 -6.71 -4.39 25.67
C THR A 81 -7.04 -5.83 26.05
N GLU A 82 -7.47 -6.64 25.08
CA GLU A 82 -7.72 -8.07 25.28
C GLU A 82 -6.41 -8.83 25.55
N MET A 83 -5.34 -8.54 24.80
CA MET A 83 -4.01 -9.12 25.05
C MET A 83 -3.41 -8.67 26.39
N ASP A 84 -3.59 -7.42 26.78
CA ASP A 84 -3.14 -6.89 28.07
C ASP A 84 -3.93 -7.57 29.21
N GLY A 85 -5.24 -7.76 29.08
CA GLY A 85 -6.07 -8.49 30.07
C GLY A 85 -5.74 -9.99 30.16
N VAL A 86 -5.42 -10.62 29.03
CA VAL A 86 -4.91 -12.01 29.01
C VAL A 86 -3.54 -12.08 29.69
N THR A 87 -2.65 -11.11 29.42
CA THR A 87 -1.32 -11.04 30.06
C THR A 87 -1.46 -10.81 31.56
N ASP A 88 -2.34 -9.90 31.99
CA ASP A 88 -2.59 -9.58 33.41
C ASP A 88 -3.28 -10.75 34.15
N SER A 89 -3.99 -11.62 33.44
CA SER A 89 -4.53 -12.87 33.99
C SER A 89 -3.46 -13.96 34.12
N ILE A 90 -2.47 -13.96 33.21
CA ILE A 90 -1.37 -14.94 33.19
C ILE A 90 -0.26 -14.55 34.17
N ASP A 91 0.02 -13.26 34.33
CA ASP A 91 1.07 -12.70 35.22
C ASP A 91 0.97 -13.20 36.68
N PRO A 92 -0.19 -13.21 37.36
CA PRO A 92 -0.31 -13.73 38.71
C PRO A 92 -0.20 -15.25 38.76
N ILE A 93 -0.53 -15.97 37.67
CA ILE A 93 -0.31 -17.42 37.58
C ILE A 93 1.18 -17.72 37.44
N ALA A 94 1.88 -16.96 36.59
CA ALA A 94 3.33 -17.04 36.41
C ALA A 94 4.09 -16.60 37.68
N ARG A 95 3.62 -15.54 38.35
CA ARG A 95 4.17 -15.07 39.62
C ARG A 95 3.82 -15.97 40.78
N GLN A 96 2.69 -16.65 40.83
CA GLN A 96 2.46 -17.70 41.84
C GLN A 96 3.40 -18.88 41.61
N LEU A 97 3.63 -19.27 40.35
CA LEU A 97 4.65 -20.27 39.99
C LEU A 97 6.07 -19.82 40.38
N ALA A 98 6.39 -18.51 40.37
CA ALA A 98 7.70 -17.97 40.70
C ALA A 98 7.88 -17.49 42.16
N ALA A 99 6.82 -17.04 42.82
CA ALA A 99 6.83 -16.50 44.19
C ALA A 99 6.68 -17.60 45.25
N ASP A 100 6.31 -18.81 44.85
CA ASP A 100 6.65 -20.03 45.60
C ASP A 100 8.19 -20.22 45.74
N THR A 101 9.01 -19.33 45.15
CA THR A 101 10.48 -19.44 45.19
C THR A 101 11.24 -18.35 46.00
N THR A 102 10.78 -17.10 46.30
CA THR A 102 11.68 -16.08 46.97
C THR A 102 11.03 -14.81 47.61
N THR A 103 11.37 -14.39 48.85
CA THR A 103 10.97 -13.15 49.58
C THR A 103 12.22 -12.50 50.24
N ASP A 104 12.56 -11.20 50.01
CA ASP A 104 13.47 -10.37 50.87
C ASP A 104 13.69 -8.87 50.40
N ASP A 105 13.46 -7.87 51.31
CA ASP A 105 14.17 -6.57 51.57
C ASP A 105 14.19 -5.24 50.71
N LYS A 106 13.37 -4.24 51.15
CA LYS A 106 13.52 -2.77 51.52
C LYS A 106 14.22 -1.63 50.72
N GLU A 107 13.61 -0.43 50.87
CA GLU A 107 13.64 0.86 50.11
C GLU A 107 14.01 2.10 51.00
N GLY A 108 14.44 3.25 50.43
CA GLY A 108 14.36 4.57 51.10
C GLY A 108 15.04 5.81 50.46
N ALA A 109 14.24 6.91 50.36
CA ALA A 109 14.59 8.37 50.46
C ALA A 109 14.96 9.17 49.18
N THR A 110 14.67 10.49 48.92
CA THR A 110 13.90 11.64 49.50
C THR A 110 14.17 12.91 48.64
N ALA A 111 13.27 13.91 48.68
CA ALA A 111 13.45 15.37 48.45
C ALA A 111 13.63 15.88 47.01
N GLY A 112 13.11 17.03 46.56
CA GLY A 112 12.42 18.17 47.17
C GLY A 112 12.76 19.44 46.36
N GLY A 113 11.78 20.28 46.04
CA GLY A 113 11.96 21.56 45.33
C GLY A 113 10.73 22.01 44.57
#